data_AF-A0A8D2HYP4-F1
#
_entry.id   AF-A0A8D2HYP4-F1
#
_cell.length_a   1.000
_cell.length_b   1.000
_cell.length_c   1.000
_cell.angle_alpha   90.00
_cell.angle_beta   90.00
_cell.angle_gamma   90.00
#
_symmetry.space_group_name_H-M   'P 1'
#
loop_
_entity.id
_entity.type
_entity.pdbx_description
1 polymer ?
#
loop_
_entity_poly.entity_id
_entity_poly.type
_entity_poly.pdbx_seq_one_letter_code
_entity_poly.pdbx_strand_id
1 'polypeptide(L)'
;GGRRRERLSAARVTGKWRRFGAVLYGESGCALARLELQEGSEKPRRGEASRRVIRLSDCLRVAEAGGEASSPRDTSAFILETKERLYLLAAPTAERGDWMQAICLLAFPGSPSRNLLLP
;
A
#
# COMPACT_ATOMS: atom_id res chain seq x y z
N GLY A 1 19.19 -6.19 0.75
CA GLY A 1 18.04 -5.54 1.41
C GLY A 1 17.38 -4.58 0.44
N GLY A 2 16.37 -5.05 -0.29
CA GLY A 2 15.79 -4.34 -1.43
C GLY A 2 14.81 -3.25 -0.99
N ARG A 3 15.11 -2.00 -1.34
CA ARG A 3 14.13 -0.90 -1.32
C ARG A 3 13.36 -0.96 -2.64
N ARG A 4 12.11 -1.44 -2.64
CA ARG A 4 11.26 -1.46 -3.84
C ARG A 4 10.55 -0.11 -3.94
N ARG A 5 11.14 0.82 -4.70
CA ARG A 5 10.52 2.10 -5.03
C ARG A 5 9.55 1.89 -6.19
N GLU A 6 8.37 1.40 -5.89
CA GLU A 6 7.28 1.29 -6.87
C GLU A 6 6.35 2.49 -6.74
N ARG A 7 5.87 3.01 -7.87
CA ARG A 7 4.97 4.17 -7.86
C ARG A 7 3.53 3.66 -7.82
N LEU A 8 2.78 4.06 -6.80
CA LEU A 8 1.32 4.01 -6.91
C LEU A 8 0.84 5.05 -7.91
N SER A 9 -0.22 4.70 -8.64
CA SER A 9 -0.87 5.61 -9.57
C SER A 9 -1.75 6.60 -8.82
N ALA A 10 -2.43 6.13 -7.78
CA ALA A 10 -3.24 6.96 -6.90
C ALA A 10 -3.43 6.32 -5.52
N ALA A 11 -3.78 7.14 -4.53
CA ALA A 11 -4.27 6.68 -3.24
C ALA A 11 -5.40 7.59 -2.76
N ARG A 12 -6.31 7.05 -1.95
CA ARG A 12 -7.30 7.80 -1.20
C ARG A 12 -7.40 7.27 0.22
N VAL A 13 -7.40 8.18 1.18
CA VAL A 13 -7.63 7.88 2.61
C VAL A 13 -9.07 8.21 2.98
N THR A 14 -9.61 9.33 2.44
CA THR A 14 -10.99 9.77 2.66
C THR A 14 -11.53 10.43 1.38
N GLY A 15 -12.60 9.86 0.82
CA GLY A 15 -13.34 10.44 -0.32
C GLY A 15 -12.65 10.32 -1.69
N LYS A 16 -11.64 11.14 -1.98
CA LYS A 16 -11.18 11.43 -3.36
C LYS A 16 -9.82 10.78 -3.71
N TRP A 17 -9.74 10.19 -4.91
CA TRP A 17 -8.47 9.74 -5.49
C TRP A 17 -7.54 10.91 -5.75
N ARG A 18 -6.29 10.78 -5.31
CA ARG A 18 -5.23 11.75 -5.62
C ARG A 18 -3.98 11.01 -6.04
N ARG A 19 -3.13 11.70 -6.79
CA ARG A 19 -1.85 11.14 -7.23
C ARG A 19 -0.90 11.11 -6.04
N PHE A 20 -0.55 9.91 -5.61
CA PHE A 20 0.36 9.67 -4.49
C PHE A 20 1.52 8.84 -4.98
N GLY A 21 2.74 9.27 -4.69
CA GLY A 21 3.88 8.36 -4.72
C GLY A 21 3.81 7.44 -3.49
N ALA A 22 4.13 6.17 -3.66
CA ALA A 22 4.37 5.28 -2.54
C ALA A 22 5.79 4.77 -2.57
N VAL A 23 6.30 4.36 -1.41
CA VAL A 23 7.56 3.63 -1.34
C VAL A 23 7.38 2.53 -0.29
N LEU A 24 7.60 1.29 -0.73
CA LEU A 24 7.59 0.14 0.16
C LEU A 24 9.01 -0.10 0.69
N TYR A 25 9.13 -0.14 2.01
CA TYR A 25 10.36 -0.51 2.69
C TYR A 25 10.17 -1.92 3.25
N GLY A 26 10.93 -2.86 2.71
CA GLY A 26 11.01 -4.21 3.26
C GLY A 26 11.67 -4.23 4.64
N GLU A 27 11.34 -5.25 5.42
CA GLU A 27 11.99 -5.50 6.70
C GLU A 27 13.48 -5.83 6.46
N SER A 28 14.37 -5.21 7.22
CA SER A 28 15.80 -5.44 7.09
C SER A 28 16.47 -5.33 8.45
N GLY A 29 16.77 -6.48 9.08
CA GLY A 29 17.67 -6.66 10.24
C GLY A 29 17.32 -5.95 11.55
N CYS A 30 17.08 -4.64 11.50
CA CYS A 30 16.61 -3.79 12.60
C CYS A 30 15.44 -2.87 12.20
N ALA A 31 15.12 -2.73 10.91
CA ALA A 31 14.08 -1.82 10.44
C ALA A 31 12.81 -2.59 10.10
N LEU A 32 11.71 -2.24 10.80
CA LEU A 32 10.36 -2.73 10.50
C LEU A 32 9.90 -2.28 9.13
N ALA A 33 9.11 -3.13 8.49
CA ALA A 33 8.55 -2.85 7.19
C ALA A 33 7.50 -1.73 7.23
N ARG A 34 7.58 -0.82 6.27
CA ARG A 34 6.69 0.37 6.23
C ARG A 34 6.38 0.79 4.81
N LEU A 35 5.18 1.30 4.61
CA LEU A 35 4.70 1.91 3.39
C LEU A 35 4.63 3.42 3.57
N GLU A 36 5.40 4.17 2.79
CA GLU A 36 5.38 5.62 2.84
C GLU A 36 4.60 6.16 1.64
N LEU A 37 3.48 6.84 1.89
CA LEU A 37 2.68 7.55 0.90
C LEU A 37 3.08 9.03 0.91
N GLN A 38 3.29 9.61 -0.26
CA GLN A 38 3.62 11.02 -0.42
C GLN A 38 2.69 11.62 -1.47
N GLU A 39 1.90 12.61 -1.06
CA GLU A 39 1.02 13.32 -1.98
C GLU A 39 1.88 14.11 -2.99
N GLY A 40 1.70 13.83 -4.28
CA GLY A 40 2.38 14.54 -5.35
C GLY A 40 1.65 15.85 -5.64
N SER A 41 1.88 16.89 -4.84
CA SER A 41 1.44 18.23 -5.21
C SER A 41 2.51 18.89 -6.10
N GLU A 42 2.17 19.24 -7.33
CA GLU A 42 3.05 19.99 -8.26
C GLU A 42 3.39 21.42 -7.77
N LYS A 43 2.81 21.88 -6.67
CA LYS A 43 3.20 23.13 -6.01
C LYS A 43 3.49 22.86 -4.53
N PRO A 44 4.77 22.89 -4.11
CA PRO A 44 5.12 22.93 -2.69
C PRO A 44 4.81 24.34 -2.18
N ARG A 45 3.54 24.66 -1.98
CA ARG A 45 3.19 25.79 -1.11
C ARG A 45 3.61 25.36 0.30
N ARG A 46 4.52 26.12 0.89
CA ARG A 46 5.04 25.92 2.26
C ARG A 46 3.87 25.57 3.19
N GLY A 47 3.88 24.36 3.74
CA GLY A 47 2.86 23.89 4.68
C GLY A 47 2.45 22.44 4.38
N GLU A 48 3.04 21.50 5.11
CA GLU A 48 2.73 20.06 5.07
C GLU A 48 2.68 19.40 3.68
N ALA A 49 3.82 18.89 3.21
CA ALA A 49 3.76 17.72 2.35
C ALA A 49 3.07 16.61 3.16
N SER A 50 1.86 16.21 2.78
CA SER A 50 1.06 15.15 3.41
C SER A 50 1.74 13.79 3.21
N ARG A 51 2.90 13.61 3.84
CA ARG A 51 3.65 12.36 3.86
C ARG A 51 3.06 11.51 4.97
N ARG A 52 2.55 10.35 4.58
CA ARG A 52 1.91 9.42 5.50
C ARG A 52 2.71 8.14 5.53
N VAL A 53 3.19 7.77 6.71
CA VAL A 53 3.94 6.53 6.92
C VAL A 53 3.01 5.53 7.56
N ILE A 54 2.76 4.41 6.88
CA ILE A 54 1.94 3.31 7.33
C ILE A 54 2.88 2.18 7.74
N ARG A 55 2.82 1.73 8.99
CA ARG A 55 3.58 0.56 9.42
C ARG A 55 2.88 -0.69 8.93
N LEU A 56 3.62 -1.56 8.24
CA LEU A 56 3.02 -2.80 7.74
C LEU A 56 2.63 -3.73 8.89
N SER A 57 3.37 -3.69 10.01
CA SER A 57 3.02 -4.36 11.26
C SER A 57 1.67 -3.93 11.88
N ASP A 58 1.12 -2.79 11.48
CA ASP A 58 -0.22 -2.33 11.90
C ASP A 58 -1.31 -2.65 10.88
N CYS A 59 -0.96 -3.30 9.77
CA CYS A 59 -1.94 -3.77 8.80
C CYS A 59 -2.73 -4.93 9.38
N LEU A 60 -4.05 -4.81 9.32
CA LEU A 60 -5.00 -5.79 9.79
C LEU A 60 -5.40 -6.75 8.67
N ARG A 61 -5.59 -6.22 7.45
CA ARG A 61 -5.90 -7.00 6.26
C ARG A 61 -5.59 -6.22 4.98
N VAL A 62 -5.33 -6.96 3.91
CA VAL A 62 -5.21 -6.44 2.55
C VAL A 62 -6.24 -7.16 1.69
N ALA A 63 -7.05 -6.41 0.96
CA ALA A 63 -8.09 -6.98 0.10
C ALA A 63 -8.12 -6.23 -1.23
N GLU A 64 -8.59 -6.88 -2.29
CA GLU A 64 -8.86 -6.19 -3.55
C GLU A 64 -10.04 -5.23 -3.36
N ALA A 65 -9.92 -4.01 -3.87
CA ALA A 65 -11.06 -3.11 -3.90
C ALA A 65 -11.89 -3.48 -5.13
N GLY A 66 -13.17 -3.80 -4.92
CA GLY A 66 -14.08 -4.07 -6.03
C GLY A 66 -14.06 -2.93 -7.07
N GLY A 67 -14.21 -3.29 -8.34
CA GLY A 67 -14.07 -2.40 -9.51
C GLY A 67 -14.94 -1.12 -9.51
N GLU A 68 -15.88 -1.00 -8.57
CA GLU A 68 -16.67 0.21 -8.33
C GLU A 68 -15.88 1.39 -7.75
N ALA A 69 -14.63 1.21 -7.34
CA ALA A 69 -13.83 2.28 -6.76
C ALA A 69 -13.27 3.26 -7.79
N SER A 70 -14.01 3.70 -8.82
CA SER A 70 -13.66 4.78 -9.79
C SER A 70 -12.15 4.93 -10.01
N SER A 71 -11.49 3.81 -10.34
CA SER A 71 -10.04 3.76 -10.43
C SER A 71 -9.62 4.25 -11.82
N PRO A 72 -8.42 4.86 -11.95
CA PRO A 72 -7.88 5.18 -13.27
C PRO A 72 -7.86 3.95 -14.18
N ARG A 73 -8.09 4.15 -15.48
CA ARG A 73 -7.97 3.08 -16.50
C ARG A 73 -6.63 2.33 -16.33
N ASP A 74 -6.66 1.01 -16.41
CA ASP A 74 -5.49 0.11 -16.30
C ASP A 74 -4.81 0.07 -14.91
N THR A 75 -5.51 0.51 -13.88
CA THR A 75 -5.08 0.36 -12.49
C THR A 75 -6.08 -0.46 -11.71
N SER A 76 -5.57 -1.25 -10.78
CA SER A 76 -6.40 -1.99 -9.84
C SER A 76 -6.26 -1.38 -8.46
N ALA A 77 -7.41 -1.13 -7.85
CA ALA A 77 -7.48 -0.64 -6.50
C ALA A 77 -7.44 -1.81 -5.50
N PHE A 78 -6.80 -1.58 -4.35
CA PHE A 78 -6.76 -2.49 -3.23
C PHE A 78 -6.95 -1.72 -1.92
N ILE A 79 -7.60 -2.37 -0.97
CA ILE A 79 -7.86 -1.90 0.37
C ILE A 79 -6.72 -2.38 1.28
N LEU A 80 -6.10 -1.44 1.97
CA LEU A 80 -5.16 -1.69 3.05
C LEU A 80 -5.79 -1.21 4.35
N GLU A 81 -6.30 -2.15 5.14
CA GLU A 81 -6.83 -1.84 6.46
C GLU A 81 -5.71 -1.89 7.48
N THR A 82 -5.59 -0.84 8.27
CA THR A 82 -4.63 -0.76 9.38
C THR A 82 -5.34 -0.41 10.68
N LYS A 83 -4.66 -0.60 11.81
CA LYS A 83 -5.17 -0.20 13.14
C LYS A 83 -5.54 1.28 13.22
N GLU A 84 -4.87 2.13 12.44
CA GLU A 84 -5.22 3.54 12.39
C GLU A 84 -6.51 3.78 11.61
N ARG A 85 -6.59 3.23 10.39
CA ARG A 85 -7.66 3.49 9.41
C ARG A 85 -7.48 2.66 8.14
N LEU A 86 -8.52 2.67 7.32
CA LEU A 86 -8.57 2.01 6.01
C LEU A 86 -8.03 2.95 4.92
N TYR A 87 -7.12 2.42 4.11
CA TYR A 87 -6.53 3.10 2.96
C TYR A 87 -6.96 2.40 1.68
N LEU A 88 -7.30 3.18 0.66
CA LEU A 88 -7.53 2.66 -0.68
C LEU A 88 -6.38 3.09 -1.59
N LEU A 89 -5.67 2.12 -2.14
CA LEU A 89 -4.47 2.31 -2.95
C LEU A 89 -4.77 1.83 -4.37
N ALA A 90 -4.29 2.53 -5.39
CA ALA A 90 -4.40 2.12 -6.78
C ALA A 90 -3.01 1.96 -7.37
N ALA A 91 -2.69 0.72 -7.73
CA ALA A 91 -1.48 0.33 -8.43
C ALA A 91 -1.81 -0.08 -9.87
N PRO A 92 -0.85 -0.03 -10.81
CA PRO A 92 -1.01 -0.67 -12.11
C PRO A 92 -1.45 -2.12 -11.95
N THR A 93 -2.42 -2.59 -12.74
CA THR A 93 -2.98 -3.95 -12.60
C THR A 93 -1.90 -5.03 -12.66
N ALA A 94 -0.87 -4.82 -13.49
CA ALA A 94 0.30 -5.70 -13.60
C ALA A 94 1.11 -5.78 -12.30
N GLU A 95 1.24 -4.69 -11.55
CA GLU A 95 2.03 -4.62 -10.31
C GLU A 95 1.19 -4.83 -9.05
N ARG A 96 -0.15 -4.73 -9.15
CA ARG A 96 -1.07 -4.85 -8.01
C ARG A 96 -0.90 -6.17 -7.26
N GLY A 97 -0.69 -7.27 -7.98
CA GLY A 97 -0.44 -8.59 -7.39
C GLY A 97 0.81 -8.56 -6.51
N ASP A 98 1.94 -8.11 -7.06
CA ASP A 98 3.18 -7.96 -6.32
C ASP A 98 3.04 -7.02 -5.12
N TRP A 99 2.33 -5.90 -5.27
CA TRP A 99 2.10 -4.94 -4.18
C TRP A 99 1.37 -5.59 -3.02
N MET A 100 0.24 -6.23 -3.28
CA MET A 100 -0.53 -6.92 -2.25
C MET A 100 0.30 -8.02 -1.60
N GLN A 101 1.02 -8.81 -2.40
CA GLN A 101 1.85 -9.90 -1.89
C GLN A 101 2.99 -9.37 -1.00
N ALA A 102 3.73 -8.36 -1.46
CA ALA A 102 4.82 -7.76 -0.69
C ALA A 102 4.31 -7.11 0.60
N ILE A 103 3.20 -6.37 0.53
CA ILE A 103 2.56 -5.80 1.72
C ILE A 103 2.13 -6.90 2.69
N CYS A 104 1.46 -7.97 2.21
CA CYS A 104 1.05 -9.09 3.06
C CYS A 104 2.24 -9.80 3.72
N LEU A 105 3.31 -10.09 2.96
CA LEU A 105 4.51 -10.73 3.49
C LEU A 105 5.16 -9.90 4.59
N LEU A 106 5.16 -8.58 4.42
CA LEU A 106 5.77 -7.64 5.37
C LEU A 106 4.85 -7.27 6.54
N ALA A 107 3.53 -7.28 6.33
CA ALA A 107 2.52 -7.01 7.34
C ALA A 107 2.29 -8.21 8.26
N PHE A 108 2.39 -9.41 7.69
CA PHE A 108 2.18 -10.68 8.36
C PHE A 108 3.45 -11.54 8.27
N PRO A 109 4.59 -11.12 8.86
CA PRO A 109 5.87 -11.85 8.78
C PRO A 109 5.88 -13.20 9.53
N GLY A 110 4.72 -13.69 9.97
CA GLY A 110 4.55 -14.90 10.75
C GLY A 110 3.32 -15.72 10.36
N SER A 111 2.74 -15.51 9.17
CA SER A 111 2.00 -16.60 8.53
C SER A 111 3.04 -17.53 7.90
N PRO A 112 3.47 -18.62 8.57
CA PRO A 112 4.03 -19.71 7.81
C PRO A 112 2.98 -20.06 6.77
N SER A 113 3.42 -20.54 5.62
CA SER A 113 2.62 -21.34 4.72
C SER A 113 1.85 -22.42 5.51
N ARG A 114 0.70 -22.06 6.09
CA ARG A 114 -0.25 -22.91 6.79
C ARG A 114 -1.59 -22.70 6.10
N ASN A 115 -1.65 -23.14 4.85
CA ASN A 115 -2.78 -23.89 4.30
C ASN A 115 -2.58 -24.15 2.79
N LEU A 116 -1.56 -24.95 2.48
CA LEU A 116 -1.67 -25.98 1.45
C LEU A 116 -1.87 -27.37 2.11
N LEU A 117 -2.59 -27.41 3.24
CA LEU A 117 -3.28 -28.62 3.69
C LEU A 117 -4.78 -28.36 3.53
N LEU A 118 -5.28 -28.65 2.34
CA LEU A 118 -6.68 -29.03 2.16
C LEU A 118 -6.77 -30.52 2.51
N PRO A 119 -7.76 -30.97 3.31
CA PRO A 119 -8.17 -32.37 3.29
C PRO A 119 -8.79 -32.76 1.94
#